data_AF-A0A842NCG4-F1
#
_entry.id   AF-A0A842NCG4-F1
#
_cell.length_a   1.000
_cell.length_b   1.000
_cell.length_c   1.000
_cell.angle_alpha   90.00
_cell.angle_beta   90.00
_cell.angle_gamma   90.00
#
_symmetry.space_group_name_H-M   'P 1'
#
loop_
_entity.id
_entity.type
_entity.pdbx_description
1 polymer ?
#
loop_
_entity_poly.entity_id
_entity_poly.type
_entity_poly.pdbx_seq_one_letter_code
_entity_poly.pdbx_strand_id
1 'polypeptide(L)'
;MKFTDIPDSQRITREPDNRSIIFADGNIIQEGVEIKQIELLQYKIKIDEALGEYSIITALVDTNQGQIEILYDEGYRGNDALNESTNILIQNLGLSGLILRSLISLKNKLGTLEK
;
A
#
# COMPACT_ATOMS: atom_id res chain seq x y z
N MET A 1 -11.36 2.75 -10.97
CA MET A 1 -11.71 1.47 -10.30
C MET A 1 -10.63 1.16 -9.29
N LYS A 2 -10.99 0.69 -8.09
CA LYS A 2 -10.04 0.32 -7.03
C LYS A 2 -10.06 -1.20 -6.84
N PHE A 3 -8.89 -1.79 -6.80
CA PHE A 3 -8.67 -3.19 -6.48
C PHE A 3 -7.98 -3.34 -5.13
N THR A 4 -8.15 -4.51 -4.52
CA THR A 4 -7.51 -4.85 -3.25
C THR A 4 -6.85 -6.21 -3.39
N ASP A 5 -5.57 -6.28 -3.00
CA ASP A 5 -4.77 -7.49 -2.96
C ASP A 5 -4.10 -7.60 -1.58
N ILE A 6 -4.97 -7.87 -0.60
CA ILE A 6 -4.63 -7.91 0.82
C ILE A 6 -5.18 -9.23 1.35
N PRO A 7 -4.31 -10.13 1.86
CA PRO A 7 -4.76 -11.34 2.54
C PRO A 7 -5.68 -10.97 3.70
N ASP A 8 -6.83 -11.65 3.81
CA ASP A 8 -7.84 -11.37 4.84
C ASP A 8 -8.25 -9.88 4.90
N SER A 9 -8.66 -9.33 3.75
CA SER A 9 -9.03 -7.93 3.58
C SER A 9 -10.18 -7.45 4.47
N GLN A 10 -10.91 -8.37 5.13
CA GLN A 10 -11.95 -8.01 6.10
C GLN A 10 -11.41 -7.18 7.28
N ARG A 11 -10.11 -7.30 7.56
CA ARG A 11 -9.38 -6.58 8.63
C ARG A 11 -9.24 -5.07 8.38
N ILE A 12 -9.46 -4.61 7.14
CA ILE A 12 -9.25 -3.21 6.72
C ILE A 12 -10.48 -2.61 6.02
N THR A 13 -11.67 -3.05 6.40
CA THR A 13 -12.96 -2.63 5.79
C THR A 13 -13.40 -1.20 6.11
N ARG A 14 -12.58 -0.45 6.87
CA ARG A 14 -12.83 0.93 7.30
C ARG A 14 -11.85 1.88 6.60
N GLU A 15 -12.00 3.19 6.83
CA GLU A 15 -11.00 4.16 6.40
C GLU A 15 -9.70 4.03 7.22
N PRO A 16 -8.54 4.32 6.62
CA PRO A 16 -7.26 4.29 7.32
C PRO A 16 -7.20 5.37 8.40
N ASP A 17 -6.53 5.06 9.51
CA ASP A 17 -6.33 6.02 10.60
C ASP A 17 -5.34 7.10 10.21
N ASN A 18 -4.30 6.73 9.47
CA ASN A 18 -3.25 7.63 9.02
C ASN A 18 -2.86 7.33 7.57
N ARG A 19 -2.31 8.35 6.91
CA ARG A 19 -1.85 8.27 5.52
C ARG A 19 -0.55 9.05 5.35
N SER A 20 0.37 8.50 4.56
CA SER A 20 1.66 9.09 4.22
C SER A 20 1.82 9.07 2.71
N ILE A 21 2.01 10.24 2.09
CA ILE A 21 2.21 10.35 0.65
C ILE A 21 3.69 10.11 0.38
N ILE A 22 3.99 9.05 -0.38
CA ILE A 22 5.36 8.66 -0.74
C ILE A 22 5.78 9.35 -2.04
N PHE A 23 4.85 9.44 -2.98
CA PHE A 23 5.05 10.04 -4.29
C PHE A 23 3.74 10.65 -4.76
N ALA A 24 3.81 11.86 -5.27
CA ALA A 24 2.73 12.55 -5.99
C ALA A 24 3.34 13.22 -7.23
N ASP A 25 2.49 13.62 -8.19
CA ASP A 25 2.83 14.38 -9.39
C ASP A 25 3.28 13.57 -10.63
N GLY A 26 2.80 12.33 -10.80
CA GLY A 26 2.50 11.78 -12.15
C GLY A 26 3.63 11.46 -13.12
N ASN A 27 4.89 11.47 -12.71
CA ASN A 27 6.03 11.36 -13.65
C ASN A 27 6.66 9.97 -13.77
N ILE A 28 6.17 8.95 -13.05
CA ILE A 28 6.73 7.60 -13.13
C ILE A 28 5.95 6.78 -14.17
N ILE A 29 6.64 6.38 -15.23
CA ILE A 29 6.10 5.44 -16.22
C ILE A 29 6.87 4.12 -16.09
N GLN A 30 6.14 3.03 -15.87
CA GLN A 30 6.71 1.69 -15.84
C GLN A 30 5.88 0.75 -16.72
N GLU A 31 6.52 0.17 -17.74
CA GLU A 31 5.87 -0.73 -18.72
C GLU A 31 4.62 -0.13 -19.37
N GLY A 32 4.62 1.18 -19.64
CA GLY A 32 3.48 1.90 -20.23
C GLY A 32 2.35 2.24 -19.25
N VAL A 33 2.48 1.90 -17.97
CA VAL A 33 1.58 2.34 -16.90
C VAL A 33 2.12 3.62 -16.28
N GLU A 34 1.28 4.66 -16.25
CA GLU A 34 1.59 5.92 -15.59
C GLU A 34 1.12 5.85 -14.14
N ILE A 35 2.04 6.10 -13.20
CA ILE A 35 1.77 6.12 -11.77
C ILE A 35 1.57 7.58 -11.35
N LYS A 36 0.38 7.86 -10.83
CA LYS A 36 -0.05 9.21 -10.44
C LYS A 36 0.35 9.53 -9.02
N GLN A 37 0.15 8.56 -8.11
CA GLN A 37 0.35 8.74 -6.68
C GLN A 37 0.63 7.39 -6.01
N ILE A 38 1.47 7.42 -4.96
CA ILE A 38 1.73 6.29 -4.07
C ILE A 38 1.59 6.77 -2.64
N GLU A 39 0.79 6.06 -1.86
CA GLU A 39 0.56 6.33 -0.45
C GLU A 39 0.78 5.07 0.39
N LEU A 40 1.29 5.25 1.60
CA LEU A 40 1.15 4.25 2.66
C LEU A 40 -0.04 4.63 3.54
N LEU A 41 -0.91 3.65 3.81
CA LEU A 41 -2.08 3.79 4.66
C LEU A 41 -1.89 2.93 5.91
N GLN A 42 -2.28 3.43 7.07
CA GLN A 42 -2.21 2.69 8.33
C GLN A 42 -3.60 2.36 8.86
N TYR A 43 -3.77 1.11 9.26
CA TYR A 43 -4.93 0.61 9.98
C TYR A 43 -4.50 0.06 11.34
N LYS A 44 -4.92 0.72 12.40
CA LYS A 44 -4.71 0.34 13.80
C LYS A 44 -5.76 -0.72 14.16
N ILE A 45 -5.34 -1.95 14.37
CA ILE A 45 -6.27 -3.07 14.52
C ILE A 45 -6.64 -3.32 15.98
N LYS A 46 -5.62 -3.39 16.82
CA LYS A 46 -5.78 -3.65 18.26
C LYS A 46 -4.55 -3.16 19.01
N ILE A 47 -4.69 -2.98 20.31
CA ILE A 47 -3.60 -2.71 21.22
C ILE A 47 -3.36 -3.93 22.11
N ASP A 48 -2.09 -4.29 22.26
CA ASP A 48 -1.62 -5.27 23.23
C ASP A 48 -0.84 -4.55 24.34
N GLU A 49 -1.01 -4.96 25.58
CA GLU A 49 -0.39 -4.26 26.72
C GLU A 49 1.14 -4.34 26.73
N ALA A 50 1.72 -5.43 26.20
CA ALA A 50 3.17 -5.64 26.17
C ALA A 50 3.80 -5.18 24.85
N LEU A 51 3.11 -5.42 23.73
CA LEU A 51 3.64 -5.20 22.39
C LEU A 51 3.19 -3.87 21.76
N GLY A 52 2.20 -3.20 22.35
CA GLY A 52 1.66 -1.94 21.87
C GLY A 52 0.67 -2.12 20.71
N GLU A 53 0.60 -1.12 19.84
CA GLU A 53 -0.38 -1.09 18.76
C GLU A 53 0.00 -2.03 17.60
N TYR A 54 -0.92 -2.93 17.26
CA TYR A 54 -0.83 -3.72 16.03
C TYR A 54 -1.35 -2.90 14.87
N SER A 55 -0.47 -2.65 13.89
CA SER A 55 -0.79 -1.92 12.67
C SER A 55 -0.72 -2.83 11.45
N ILE A 56 -1.68 -2.65 10.54
CA ILE A 56 -1.57 -3.10 9.15
C ILE A 56 -1.25 -1.86 8.32
N ILE A 57 -0.20 -1.95 7.51
CA ILE A 57 0.21 -0.89 6.60
C ILE A 57 0.04 -1.41 5.18
N THR A 58 -0.72 -0.66 4.40
CA THR A 58 -1.00 -0.98 3.00
C THR A 58 -0.40 0.09 2.11
N ALA A 59 -0.10 -0.27 0.86
CA ALA A 59 0.30 0.66 -0.17
C ALA A 59 -0.84 0.86 -1.15
N LEU A 60 -1.29 2.10 -1.30
CA LEU A 60 -2.25 2.49 -2.32
C LEU A 60 -1.49 3.11 -3.49
N VAL A 61 -1.57 2.48 -4.65
CA VAL A 61 -0.96 2.95 -5.90
C VAL A 61 -2.05 3.36 -6.86
N ASP A 62 -2.07 4.63 -7.21
CA ASP A 62 -2.97 5.20 -8.22
C ASP A 62 -2.28 5.30 -9.57
N THR A 63 -2.95 4.84 -10.61
CA THR A 63 -2.42 4.79 -11.98
C THR A 63 -3.43 5.28 -13.00
N ASN A 64 -2.99 5.45 -14.26
CA ASN A 64 -3.89 5.68 -15.37
C ASN A 64 -4.80 4.49 -15.71
N GLN A 65 -4.53 3.28 -15.21
CA GLN A 65 -5.32 2.06 -15.46
C GLN A 65 -6.22 1.67 -14.28
N GLY A 66 -6.10 2.34 -13.14
CA GLY A 66 -6.86 2.07 -11.93
C GLY A 66 -6.02 2.18 -10.67
N GLN A 67 -6.65 1.92 -9.53
CA GLN A 67 -6.02 1.92 -8.21
C GLN A 67 -5.85 0.49 -7.73
N ILE A 68 -4.74 0.20 -7.08
CA ILE A 68 -4.51 -1.07 -6.39
C ILE A 68 -4.00 -0.78 -4.98
N GLU A 69 -4.63 -1.41 -4.00
CA GLU A 69 -4.17 -1.40 -2.62
C GLU A 69 -3.61 -2.78 -2.26
N ILE A 70 -2.36 -2.83 -1.81
CA ILE A 70 -1.67 -4.08 -1.46
C ILE A 70 -1.11 -4.03 -0.04
N LEU A 71 -0.93 -5.19 0.59
CA LEU A 71 -0.28 -5.29 1.90
C LEU A 71 1.20 -4.91 1.76
N TYR A 72 1.66 -3.97 2.58
CA TYR A 72 3.07 -3.58 2.64
C TYR A 72 3.78 -4.19 3.85
N ASP A 73 3.19 -4.02 5.04
CA ASP A 73 3.75 -4.47 6.31
C ASP A 73 2.62 -4.68 7.33
N GLU A 74 2.84 -5.53 8.32
CA GLU A 74 1.94 -5.66 9.46
C GLU A 74 2.68 -6.13 10.71
N GLY A 75 2.20 -5.72 11.88
CA GLY A 75 2.76 -6.18 13.15
C GLY A 75 2.59 -5.19 14.29
N TYR A 76 3.14 -5.58 15.44
CA TYR A 76 3.30 -4.70 16.59
C TYR A 76 4.48 -3.76 16.35
N ARG A 77 4.18 -2.58 15.80
CA ARG A 77 5.16 -1.59 15.35
C ARG A 77 5.15 -0.33 16.22
N GLY A 78 4.35 -0.33 17.29
CA GLY A 78 4.23 0.81 18.19
C GLY A 78 3.60 2.04 17.53
N ASN A 79 3.77 3.21 18.17
CA ASN A 79 3.03 4.43 17.81
C ASN A 79 3.54 5.12 16.53
N ASP A 80 4.76 4.84 16.07
CA ASP A 80 5.39 5.51 14.92
C ASP A 80 5.48 4.62 13.66
N ALA A 81 4.73 3.51 13.66
CA ALA A 81 4.77 2.47 12.64
C ALA A 81 4.76 3.00 11.20
N LEU A 82 3.84 3.93 10.89
CA LEU A 82 3.70 4.47 9.54
C LEU A 82 4.92 5.28 9.10
N ASN A 83 5.51 6.07 9.99
CA ASN A 83 6.68 6.87 9.68
C ASN A 83 7.91 5.99 9.51
N GLU A 84 8.11 4.99 10.37
CA GLU A 84 9.19 4.02 10.21
C GLU A 84 9.09 3.27 8.87
N SER A 85 7.90 2.74 8.54
CA SER A 85 7.65 2.07 7.27
C SER A 85 7.86 3.00 6.07
N THR A 86 7.46 4.26 6.16
CA THR A 86 7.71 5.29 5.13
C THR A 86 9.21 5.48 4.92
N ASN A 87 9.97 5.67 6.00
CA ASN A 87 11.42 5.86 5.94
C ASN A 87 12.14 4.65 5.33
N ILE A 88 11.77 3.44 5.74
CA ILE A 88 12.34 2.20 5.22
C ILE A 88 12.06 2.05 3.72
N LEU A 89 10.83 2.34 3.28
CA LEU A 89 10.43 2.26 1.88
C LEU A 89 11.26 3.18 0.99
N ILE A 90 11.47 4.41 1.44
CA ILE A 90 12.19 5.45 0.69
C ILE A 90 13.71 5.18 0.68
N GLN A 91 14.29 4.76 1.81
CA GLN A 91 15.74 4.63 1.96
C GLN A 91 16.33 3.37 1.29
N ASN A 92 15.57 2.27 1.22
CA ASN A 92 16.13 0.96 0.86
C ASN A 92 15.83 0.50 -0.59
N LEU A 93 15.60 1.42 -1.53
CA LEU A 93 15.11 1.09 -2.89
C LEU A 93 13.80 0.26 -2.87
N GLY A 94 13.07 0.27 -1.75
CA GLY A 94 11.85 -0.52 -1.56
C GLY A 94 10.73 -0.08 -2.49
N LEU A 95 10.74 1.18 -2.90
CA LEU A 95 9.73 1.77 -3.77
C LEU A 95 9.65 1.06 -5.13
N SER A 96 10.77 0.74 -5.77
CA SER A 96 10.76 0.03 -7.05
C SER A 96 10.15 -1.37 -6.95
N GLY A 97 10.46 -2.10 -5.87
CA GLY A 97 9.88 -3.41 -5.61
C GLY A 97 8.39 -3.35 -5.25
N LEU A 98 7.96 -2.31 -4.53
CA LEU A 98 6.56 -2.05 -4.24
C LEU A 98 5.77 -1.78 -5.52
N ILE A 99 6.28 -0.90 -6.39
CA ILE A 99 5.65 -0.58 -7.66
C ILE A 99 5.51 -1.84 -8.52
N LEU A 100 6.59 -2.60 -8.71
CA LEU A 100 6.56 -3.81 -9.52
C LEU A 100 5.47 -4.80 -9.07
N ARG A 101 5.40 -5.08 -7.75
CA ARG A 101 4.37 -5.96 -7.18
C ARG A 101 2.95 -5.40 -7.40
N SER A 102 2.78 -4.10 -7.21
CA SER A 102 1.49 -3.42 -7.40
C SER A 102 1.00 -3.52 -8.85
N LEU A 103 1.89 -3.27 -9.83
CA LEU A 103 1.56 -3.34 -11.24
C LEU A 103 1.26 -4.77 -11.70
N ILE A 104 2.00 -5.77 -11.23
CA ILE A 104 1.70 -7.19 -11.49
C ILE A 104 0.30 -7.53 -10.97
N SER A 105 -0.01 -7.14 -9.73
CA SER A 105 -1.33 -7.40 -9.13
C SER A 105 -2.45 -6.71 -9.89
N LEU A 106 -2.28 -5.43 -10.24
CA LEU A 106 -3.24 -4.66 -11.03
C LEU A 106 -3.51 -5.29 -12.40
N LYS A 107 -2.46 -5.67 -13.13
CA LYS A 107 -2.58 -6.34 -14.44
C LYS A 107 -3.32 -7.67 -14.32
N ASN A 108 -3.02 -8.47 -13.29
CA ASN A 108 -3.72 -9.73 -13.05
C ASN A 108 -5.22 -9.50 -12.80
N LYS A 109 -5.59 -8.50 -11.99
CA LYS A 109 -6.99 -8.17 -11.71
C LYS A 109 -7.72 -7.64 -12.94
N LEU A 110 -7.08 -6.81 -13.76
CA LEU A 110 -7.64 -6.33 -15.01
C LEU A 110 -7.84 -7.47 -16.02
N GLY A 111 -6.85 -8.34 -16.20
CA GLY A 111 -6.95 -9.50 -17.10
C GLY A 111 -7.97 -10.55 -16.66
N THR A 112 -8.34 -10.61 -15.37
CA THR A 112 -9.46 -11.45 -14.91
C THR A 112 -10.84 -10.89 -15.25
N LEU A 113 -10.97 -9.60 -15.56
CA LEU A 113 -12.24 -8.98 -15.96
C LEU A 113 -12.54 -9.13 -17.46
N GLU A 114 -11.51 -9.43 -18.27
CA GLU A 114 -11.63 -9.61 -19.72
C GLU A 114 -11.95 -11.06 -20.15
N LYS A 115 -12.10 -11.99 -19.19
CA LYS A 115 -12.43 -13.40 -19.41
C LYS A 115 -13.84 -13.73 -18.94
#